data_AF-A0A183JPN4-F1
#
_entry.id   AF-A0A183JPN4-F1
#
_cell.length_a   1.000
_cell.length_b   1.000
_cell.length_c   1.000
_cell.angle_alpha   90.00
_cell.angle_beta   90.00
_cell.angle_gamma   90.00
#
_symmetry.space_group_name_H-M   'P 1'
#
loop_
_entity.id
_entity.type
_entity.pdbx_description
1 polymer ?
#
loop_
_entity_poly.entity_id
_entity_poly.type
_entity_poly.pdbx_seq_one_letter_code
_entity_poly.pdbx_strand_id
1 'polypeptide(L)'
;TQQRQCKQHFKKFTFNKFSPDLSCETVAIIGMGNVAVDVARILLSPVDRLRSTDIPEPVIDCLSKSKVKNVILIGRRGPLHVAFTLKEIRELSKLHITSSQSKCFMNLLPKDVFSVTMGTSDQIQELLSELPRPRRRLTEFLLKMHNSSDHKTNHTTYPVYHCNLQFLRFPKEIVSYGEHHSDKNRSIVSHIKLATVKLNVSVVTVRFKSKYLCYLYRHFYTDL
;
A
#
# COMPACT_ATOMS: atom_id res chain seq x y z
N THR A 1 29.43 18.69 -4.17
CA THR A 1 29.95 18.56 -2.79
C THR A 1 28.94 17.93 -1.82
N GLN A 2 27.65 18.31 -1.88
CA GLN A 2 26.56 17.67 -1.10
C GLN A 2 26.27 16.19 -1.46
N GLN A 3 26.53 15.76 -2.71
CA GLN A 3 26.38 14.35 -3.13
C GLN A 3 27.36 13.39 -2.42
N ARG A 4 28.59 13.84 -2.12
CA ARG A 4 29.59 13.02 -1.38
C ARG A 4 29.25 12.93 0.11
N GLN A 5 28.68 13.98 0.70
CA GLN A 5 28.22 13.98 2.09
C GLN A 5 27.00 13.06 2.33
N CYS A 6 26.05 12.98 1.39
CA CYS A 6 24.94 12.03 1.48
C CYS A 6 25.41 10.56 1.44
N LYS A 7 26.37 10.22 0.57
CA LYS A 7 26.95 8.87 0.51
C LYS A 7 27.69 8.47 1.80
N GLN A 8 28.38 9.42 2.45
CA GLN A 8 29.08 9.15 3.72
C GLN A 8 28.13 9.08 4.93
N HIS A 9 27.04 9.85 4.95
CA HIS A 9 26.06 9.77 6.03
C HIS A 9 25.21 8.49 5.99
N PHE A 10 25.02 7.88 4.81
CA PHE A 10 24.29 6.61 4.67
C PHE A 10 25.06 5.39 5.17
N LYS A 11 26.41 5.42 5.19
CA LYS A 11 27.23 4.35 5.80
C LYS A 11 26.95 4.13 7.29
N LYS A 12 26.25 5.06 7.97
CA LYS A 12 25.94 4.99 9.40
C LYS A 12 24.50 4.60 9.74
N PHE A 13 23.61 4.42 8.77
CA PHE A 13 22.26 3.92 9.04
C PHE A 13 22.24 2.39 8.84
N THR A 14 22.70 1.68 9.85
CA THR A 14 22.65 0.22 9.90
C THR A 14 21.20 -0.25 9.89
N PHE A 15 20.85 -1.09 8.91
CA PHE A 15 19.60 -1.85 8.85
C PHE A 15 19.34 -2.68 10.13
N ASN A 16 20.39 -2.91 10.95
CA ASN A 16 20.34 -3.60 12.25
C ASN A 16 19.39 -3.02 13.31
N LYS A 17 18.80 -1.83 13.12
CA LYS A 17 17.91 -1.25 14.15
C LYS A 17 16.42 -1.48 13.92
N PHE A 18 16.00 -1.96 12.75
CA PHE A 18 14.58 -2.24 12.48
C PHE A 18 14.40 -3.13 11.23
N SER A 19 14.32 -4.45 11.42
CA SER A 19 13.88 -5.40 10.38
C SER A 19 12.39 -5.70 10.58
N PRO A 20 11.50 -5.24 9.67
CA PRO A 20 10.07 -5.53 9.81
C PRO A 20 9.82 -7.04 9.66
N ASP A 21 8.96 -7.60 10.50
CA ASP A 21 8.51 -8.98 10.36
C ASP A 21 7.48 -9.08 9.22
N LEU A 22 7.90 -9.65 8.08
CA LEU A 22 7.08 -9.85 6.89
C LEU A 22 6.60 -11.30 6.74
N SER A 23 6.62 -12.08 7.83
CA SER A 23 6.10 -13.46 7.83
C SER A 23 4.56 -13.55 7.81
N CYS A 24 3.88 -12.41 7.97
CA CYS A 24 2.43 -12.30 7.87
C CYS A 24 1.95 -12.33 6.41
N GLU A 25 0.70 -12.76 6.19
CA GLU A 25 0.09 -12.73 4.85
C GLU A 25 -0.59 -11.40 4.52
N THR A 26 -1.00 -10.64 5.54
CA THR A 26 -1.75 -9.40 5.38
C THR A 26 -1.15 -8.25 6.16
N VAL A 27 -0.88 -7.14 5.47
CA VAL A 27 -0.36 -5.89 6.04
C VAL A 27 -1.40 -4.79 5.94
N ALA A 28 -1.64 -4.09 7.03
CA ALA A 28 -2.47 -2.89 7.05
C ALA A 28 -1.60 -1.61 7.09
N ILE A 29 -1.92 -0.66 6.22
CA ILE A 29 -1.28 0.65 6.11
C ILE A 29 -2.32 1.72 6.41
N ILE A 30 -2.09 2.52 7.45
CA ILE A 30 -2.99 3.61 7.82
C ILE A 30 -2.61 4.85 7.02
N GLY A 31 -3.49 5.29 6.14
CA GLY A 31 -3.29 6.46 5.26
C GLY A 31 -3.57 6.17 3.80
N MET A 32 -3.91 7.23 3.06
CA MET A 32 -4.24 7.20 1.62
C MET A 32 -3.43 8.24 0.85
N GLY A 33 -2.12 8.31 1.08
CA GLY A 33 -1.18 9.21 0.40
C GLY A 33 -0.19 8.45 -0.48
N ASN A 34 0.65 9.15 -1.25
CA ASN A 34 1.65 8.53 -2.14
C ASN A 34 2.57 7.56 -1.38
N VAL A 35 3.02 7.93 -0.19
CA VAL A 35 3.86 7.06 0.66
C VAL A 35 3.20 5.71 0.96
N ALA A 36 1.89 5.72 1.22
CA ALA A 36 1.15 4.50 1.50
C ALA A 36 1.09 3.60 0.25
N VAL A 37 0.90 4.21 -0.92
CA VAL A 37 0.92 3.54 -2.22
C VAL A 37 2.32 2.99 -2.55
N ASP A 38 3.39 3.73 -2.26
CA ASP A 38 4.77 3.28 -2.47
C ASP A 38 5.12 2.08 -1.59
N VAL A 39 4.70 2.10 -0.32
CA VAL A 39 4.88 0.95 0.60
C VAL A 39 4.13 -0.26 0.07
N ALA A 40 2.86 -0.09 -0.33
CA ALA A 40 2.08 -1.16 -0.93
C ALA A 40 2.77 -1.71 -2.19
N ARG A 41 3.33 -0.83 -3.02
CA ARG A 41 4.07 -1.18 -4.24
C ARG A 41 5.30 -2.02 -3.92
N ILE A 42 6.09 -1.66 -2.92
CA ILE A 42 7.28 -2.44 -2.51
C ILE A 42 6.87 -3.82 -1.97
N LEU A 43 5.87 -3.87 -1.09
CA LEU A 43 5.41 -5.12 -0.46
C LEU A 43 4.82 -6.12 -1.46
N LEU A 44 4.17 -5.62 -2.51
CA LEU A 44 3.51 -6.44 -3.53
C LEU A 44 4.36 -6.63 -4.80
N SER A 45 5.53 -5.98 -4.89
CA SER A 45 6.39 -6.09 -6.07
C SER A 45 7.20 -7.39 -6.06
N PRO A 46 7.52 -7.92 -7.24
CA PRO A 46 8.38 -9.09 -7.37
C PRO A 46 9.80 -8.74 -6.93
N VAL A 47 10.43 -9.64 -6.20
CA VAL A 47 11.80 -9.45 -5.72
C VAL A 47 12.77 -9.20 -6.88
N ASP A 48 12.60 -9.90 -8.01
CA ASP A 48 13.46 -9.75 -9.20
C ASP A 48 13.38 -8.33 -9.78
N ARG A 49 12.20 -7.74 -9.78
CA ARG A 49 12.00 -6.34 -10.20
C ARG A 49 12.64 -5.37 -9.21
N LEU A 50 12.62 -5.69 -7.92
CA LEU A 50 13.24 -4.85 -6.89
C LEU A 50 14.77 -4.96 -6.92
N ARG A 51 15.33 -6.12 -7.27
CA ARG A 51 16.77 -6.34 -7.41
C ARG A 51 17.43 -5.48 -8.49
N SER A 52 16.68 -5.08 -9.52
CA SER A 52 17.19 -4.16 -10.56
C SER A 52 17.18 -2.69 -10.13
N THR A 53 16.69 -2.38 -8.93
CA THR A 53 16.67 -1.03 -8.36
C THR A 53 17.81 -0.82 -7.37
N ASP A 54 17.95 0.39 -6.85
CA ASP A 54 18.96 0.80 -5.86
C ASP A 54 18.62 0.39 -4.41
N ILE A 55 17.66 -0.51 -4.22
CA ILE A 55 17.27 -1.01 -2.91
C ILE A 55 18.45 -1.80 -2.29
N PRO A 56 18.83 -1.53 -1.02
CA PRO A 56 19.91 -2.26 -0.37
C PRO A 56 19.66 -3.77 -0.29
N GLU A 57 20.69 -4.58 -0.52
CA GLU A 57 20.60 -6.05 -0.47
C GLU A 57 19.96 -6.61 0.82
N PRO A 58 20.25 -6.08 2.03
CA PRO A 58 19.57 -6.55 3.25
C PRO A 58 18.04 -6.35 3.25
N VAL A 59 17.54 -5.33 2.52
CA VAL A 59 16.11 -5.09 2.33
C VAL A 59 15.54 -6.10 1.35
N ILE A 60 16.25 -6.36 0.24
CA ILE A 60 15.89 -7.39 -0.74
C ILE A 60 15.81 -8.77 -0.08
N ASP A 61 16.77 -9.11 0.78
CA ASP A 61 16.78 -10.37 1.54
C ASP A 61 15.61 -10.50 2.52
N CYS A 62 15.15 -9.37 3.07
CA CYS A 62 13.96 -9.34 3.92
C CYS A 62 12.68 -9.51 3.08
N LEU A 63 12.58 -8.81 1.95
CA LEU A 63 11.43 -8.87 1.04
C LEU A 63 11.33 -10.23 0.34
N SER A 64 12.45 -10.90 0.05
CA SER A 64 12.46 -12.24 -0.57
C SER A 64 11.87 -13.33 0.31
N LYS A 65 11.85 -13.11 1.62
CA LYS A 65 11.26 -14.01 2.62
C LYS A 65 9.82 -13.60 3.00
N SER A 66 9.31 -12.52 2.40
CA SER A 66 7.98 -11.98 2.68
C SER A 66 6.89 -12.97 2.29
N LYS A 67 5.91 -13.17 3.17
CA LYS A 67 4.68 -13.93 2.88
C LYS A 67 3.50 -13.02 2.55
N VAL A 68 3.72 -11.71 2.49
CA VAL A 68 2.68 -10.71 2.29
C VAL A 68 2.06 -10.89 0.90
N LYS A 69 0.76 -11.18 0.88
CA LYS A 69 -0.06 -11.28 -0.34
C LYS A 69 -1.16 -10.23 -0.38
N ASN A 70 -1.56 -9.74 0.80
CA ASN A 70 -2.67 -8.82 0.96
C ASN A 70 -2.19 -7.52 1.62
N VAL A 71 -2.43 -6.38 0.98
CA VAL A 71 -2.17 -5.06 1.57
C VAL A 71 -3.48 -4.30 1.69
N ILE A 72 -3.77 -3.75 2.87
CA ILE A 72 -4.96 -2.96 3.13
C ILE A 72 -4.55 -1.51 3.42
N LEU A 73 -4.86 -0.61 2.50
CA LEU A 73 -4.76 0.83 2.72
C LEU A 73 -6.03 1.28 3.47
N ILE A 74 -5.89 1.97 4.60
CA ILE A 74 -7.01 2.37 5.45
C ILE A 74 -7.15 3.90 5.44
N GLY A 75 -8.30 4.38 4.96
CA GLY A 75 -8.66 5.78 4.87
C GLY A 75 -9.87 6.12 5.74
N ARG A 76 -9.77 7.19 6.53
CA ARG A 76 -10.87 7.68 7.38
C ARG A 76 -12.00 8.37 6.62
N ARG A 77 -11.75 8.83 5.39
CA ARG A 77 -12.70 9.54 4.51
C ARG A 77 -12.97 8.73 3.24
N GLY A 78 -13.86 9.23 2.39
CA GLY A 78 -14.20 8.61 1.11
C GLY A 78 -13.16 8.80 -0.01
N PRO A 79 -13.38 8.19 -1.19
CA PRO A 79 -12.48 8.24 -2.34
C PRO A 79 -12.13 9.66 -2.81
N LEU A 80 -13.05 10.62 -2.69
CA LEU A 80 -12.79 12.04 -3.01
C LEU A 80 -11.78 12.73 -2.10
N HIS A 81 -11.33 12.08 -1.03
CA HIS A 81 -10.39 12.65 -0.08
C HIS A 81 -9.01 11.98 -0.10
N VAL A 82 -8.75 11.05 -1.03
CA VAL A 82 -7.42 10.45 -1.16
C VAL A 82 -6.37 11.52 -1.46
N ALA A 83 -5.18 11.38 -0.86
CA ALA A 83 -4.05 12.29 -1.05
C ALA A 83 -3.01 11.75 -2.04
N PHE A 84 -3.13 10.49 -2.48
CA PHE A 84 -2.27 9.96 -3.55
C PHE A 84 -2.62 10.55 -4.90
N THR A 85 -1.64 10.59 -5.80
CA THR A 85 -1.82 11.08 -7.18
C THR A 85 -2.27 9.96 -8.11
N LEU A 86 -2.78 10.35 -9.28
CA LEU A 86 -3.16 9.42 -10.34
C LEU A 86 -1.97 8.59 -10.85
N LYS A 87 -0.75 9.15 -10.87
CA LYS A 87 0.45 8.43 -11.33
C LYS A 87 0.71 7.22 -10.42
N GLU A 88 0.81 7.47 -9.11
CA GLU A 88 1.19 6.43 -8.14
C GLU A 88 0.16 5.29 -8.09
N ILE A 89 -1.14 5.61 -8.01
CA ILE A 89 -2.17 4.55 -7.96
C ILE A 89 -2.26 3.77 -9.28
N ARG A 90 -1.98 4.42 -10.42
CA ARG A 90 -1.97 3.77 -11.72
C ARG A 90 -0.80 2.79 -11.83
N GLU A 91 0.38 3.15 -11.35
CA GLU A 91 1.52 2.24 -11.30
C GLU A 91 1.22 1.02 -10.42
N LEU A 92 0.61 1.23 -9.25
CA LEU A 92 0.19 0.14 -8.36
C LEU A 92 -0.83 -0.79 -9.06
N SER A 93 -1.80 -0.23 -9.78
CA SER A 93 -2.79 -1.03 -10.53
C SER A 93 -2.20 -1.84 -11.70
N LYS A 94 -1.02 -1.46 -12.18
CA LYS A 94 -0.30 -2.10 -13.30
C LYS A 94 0.85 -2.99 -12.82
N LEU A 95 0.93 -3.32 -11.53
CA LEU A 95 1.95 -4.24 -11.05
C LEU A 95 1.74 -5.63 -11.64
N HIS A 96 2.64 -5.99 -12.57
CA HIS A 96 2.85 -7.35 -13.02
C HIS A 96 3.77 -8.04 -12.02
N ILE A 97 3.26 -9.05 -11.33
CA ILE A 97 3.95 -9.64 -10.18
C ILE A 97 4.88 -10.81 -10.59
N THR A 98 4.79 -11.29 -11.82
CA THR A 98 5.77 -12.22 -12.38
C THR A 98 5.87 -12.03 -13.89
N SER A 99 6.94 -12.54 -14.49
CA SER A 99 7.18 -12.56 -15.93
C SER A 99 6.14 -13.35 -16.73
N SER A 100 5.10 -13.95 -16.13
CA SER A 100 4.03 -14.56 -16.93
C SER A 100 2.61 -14.66 -16.38
N GLN A 101 2.24 -14.47 -15.10
CA GLN A 101 0.81 -14.68 -14.73
C GLN A 101 0.29 -14.13 -13.38
N SER A 102 1.11 -13.57 -12.49
CA SER A 102 0.61 -13.08 -11.19
C SER A 102 0.02 -11.67 -11.30
N LYS A 103 -1.27 -11.53 -10.98
CA LYS A 103 -2.04 -10.27 -11.04
C LYS A 103 -2.25 -9.69 -9.65
N CYS A 104 -2.04 -8.38 -9.49
CA CYS A 104 -2.51 -7.63 -8.33
C CYS A 104 -3.98 -7.23 -8.53
N PHE A 105 -4.86 -7.63 -7.64
CA PHE A 105 -6.26 -7.18 -7.64
C PHE A 105 -6.41 -5.96 -6.75
N MET A 106 -6.85 -4.86 -7.35
CA MET A 106 -7.16 -3.62 -6.65
C MET A 106 -8.65 -3.62 -6.31
N ASN A 107 -8.99 -3.52 -5.02
CA ASN A 107 -10.38 -3.45 -4.57
C ASN A 107 -10.64 -2.15 -3.81
N LEU A 108 -11.81 -1.55 -3.98
CA LEU A 108 -12.26 -0.43 -3.15
C LEU A 108 -13.37 -0.94 -2.24
N LEU A 109 -13.22 -0.71 -0.93
CA LEU A 109 -14.14 -1.20 0.09
C LEU A 109 -14.63 -0.06 0.98
N PRO A 110 -15.91 -0.08 1.41
CA PRO A 110 -16.93 -1.06 1.03
C PRO A 110 -17.36 -0.92 -0.46
N LYS A 111 -18.06 -1.93 -1.01
CA LYS A 111 -18.44 -1.93 -2.45
C LYS A 111 -19.43 -0.82 -2.81
N ASP A 112 -20.13 -0.27 -1.85
CA ASP A 112 -21.05 0.86 -1.99
C ASP A 112 -20.39 2.20 -1.63
N VAL A 113 -19.06 2.26 -1.52
CA VAL A 113 -18.36 3.46 -1.05
C VAL A 113 -18.67 4.70 -1.90
N PHE A 114 -18.82 4.55 -3.23
CA PHE A 114 -19.14 5.67 -4.10
C PHE A 114 -20.56 6.17 -3.88
N SER A 115 -21.55 5.27 -3.80
CA SER A 115 -22.93 5.66 -3.54
C SER A 115 -23.11 6.30 -2.16
N VAL A 116 -22.44 5.77 -1.13
CA VAL A 116 -22.48 6.31 0.23
C VAL A 116 -21.82 7.69 0.34
N THR A 117 -20.80 7.98 -0.47
CA THR A 117 -20.02 9.23 -0.33
C THR A 117 -20.31 10.31 -1.37
N MET A 118 -20.90 9.95 -2.51
CA MET A 118 -21.17 10.84 -3.63
C MET A 118 -22.62 10.79 -4.11
N GLY A 119 -23.44 9.88 -3.58
CA GLY A 119 -24.85 9.78 -3.92
C GLY A 119 -25.13 8.96 -5.18
N THR A 120 -26.17 9.33 -5.93
CA THR A 120 -26.62 8.57 -7.12
C THR A 120 -25.66 8.71 -8.31
N SER A 121 -25.82 7.87 -9.33
CA SER A 121 -25.01 7.94 -10.56
C SER A 121 -25.06 9.32 -11.22
N ASP A 122 -26.22 9.98 -11.21
CA ASP A 122 -26.39 11.33 -11.78
C ASP A 122 -25.61 12.38 -10.97
N GLN A 123 -25.69 12.32 -9.64
CA GLN A 123 -24.94 13.19 -8.73
C GLN A 123 -23.43 12.99 -8.86
N ILE A 124 -22.98 11.75 -9.08
CA ILE A 124 -21.57 11.46 -9.36
C ILE A 124 -21.13 12.17 -10.64
N GLN A 125 -21.93 12.12 -11.70
CA GLN A 125 -21.57 12.72 -12.98
C GLN A 125 -21.53 14.26 -12.92
N GLU A 126 -22.49 14.88 -12.22
CA GLU A 126 -22.51 16.31 -11.92
C GLU A 126 -21.31 16.72 -11.07
N LEU A 127 -20.99 15.96 -10.03
CA LEU A 127 -19.82 16.24 -9.20
C LEU A 127 -18.51 16.14 -9.99
N LEU A 128 -18.40 15.18 -10.92
CA LEU A 128 -17.23 15.05 -11.77
C LEU A 128 -17.04 16.24 -12.72
N SER A 129 -18.10 16.91 -13.18
CA SER A 129 -17.95 18.10 -14.02
C SER A 129 -17.38 19.30 -13.26
N GLU A 130 -17.72 19.42 -11.97
CA GLU A 130 -17.27 20.53 -11.11
C GLU A 130 -15.84 20.35 -10.57
N LEU A 131 -15.30 19.13 -10.60
CA LEU A 131 -13.97 18.86 -10.06
C LEU A 131 -12.84 19.43 -10.94
N PRO A 132 -11.79 20.02 -10.33
CA PRO A 132 -10.58 20.38 -11.04
C PRO A 132 -10.01 19.18 -11.81
N ARG A 133 -9.55 19.41 -13.04
CA ARG A 133 -9.09 18.35 -13.96
C ARG A 133 -8.20 17.27 -13.31
N PRO A 134 -7.19 17.59 -12.48
CA PRO A 134 -6.36 16.57 -11.84
C PRO A 134 -7.18 15.65 -10.91
N ARG A 135 -8.13 16.22 -10.16
CA ARG A 135 -9.00 15.48 -9.25
C ARG A 135 -10.02 14.64 -10.03
N ARG A 136 -10.66 15.23 -11.04
CA ARG A 136 -11.61 14.53 -11.91
C ARG A 136 -11.02 13.25 -12.51
N ARG A 137 -9.84 13.34 -13.14
CA ARG A 137 -9.17 12.18 -13.75
C ARG A 137 -8.82 11.08 -12.75
N LEU A 138 -8.46 11.46 -11.52
CA LEU A 138 -8.22 10.52 -10.44
C LEU A 138 -9.50 9.81 -10.02
N THR A 139 -10.59 10.56 -9.80
CA THR A 139 -11.88 10.00 -9.41
C THR A 139 -12.46 9.09 -10.50
N GLU A 140 -12.41 9.50 -11.76
CA GLU A 140 -12.81 8.68 -12.92
C GLU A 140 -12.03 7.36 -12.97
N PHE A 141 -10.73 7.39 -12.70
CA PHE A 141 -9.91 6.20 -12.64
C PHE A 141 -10.33 5.26 -11.49
N LEU A 142 -10.59 5.81 -10.29
CA LEU A 142 -11.05 5.02 -9.14
C LEU A 142 -12.43 4.42 -9.39
N LEU A 143 -13.35 5.15 -10.04
CA LEU A 143 -14.67 4.65 -10.45
C LEU A 143 -14.54 3.50 -11.44
N LYS A 144 -13.70 3.66 -12.48
CA LYS A 144 -13.42 2.59 -13.44
C LYS A 144 -12.86 1.35 -12.75
N MET A 145 -11.90 1.54 -11.85
CA MET A 145 -11.30 0.45 -11.06
C MET A 145 -12.35 -0.27 -10.20
N HIS A 146 -13.24 0.49 -9.55
CA HIS A 146 -14.31 -0.04 -8.73
C HIS A 146 -15.33 -0.87 -9.53
N ASN A 147 -15.76 -0.36 -10.69
CA ASN A 147 -16.72 -1.07 -11.56
C ASN A 147 -16.11 -2.30 -12.23
N SER A 148 -14.77 -2.36 -12.36
CA SER A 148 -14.06 -3.49 -12.95
C SER A 148 -13.77 -4.62 -11.94
N SER A 149 -14.16 -4.45 -10.66
CA SER A 149 -13.73 -5.31 -9.56
C SER A 149 -14.40 -6.70 -9.52
N ASP A 150 -15.24 -7.03 -10.50
CA ASP A 150 -15.83 -8.36 -10.66
C ASP A 150 -14.89 -9.29 -11.43
N HIS A 151 -14.02 -9.97 -10.68
CA HIS A 151 -13.16 -11.01 -11.24
C HIS A 151 -13.49 -12.35 -10.60
N LYS A 152 -14.09 -13.24 -11.40
CA LYS A 152 -14.18 -14.67 -11.10
C LYS A 152 -12.74 -15.19 -10.98
N THR A 153 -12.37 -15.67 -9.80
CA THR A 153 -11.12 -16.40 -9.57
C THR A 153 -11.24 -17.75 -10.27
N ASN A 154 -10.95 -17.79 -11.57
CA ASN A 154 -10.63 -19.06 -12.21
C ASN A 154 -9.37 -19.58 -11.52
N HIS A 155 -9.35 -20.86 -11.13
CA HIS A 155 -8.22 -21.49 -10.45
C HIS A 155 -6.90 -21.17 -11.18
N THR A 156 -6.10 -20.27 -10.61
CA THR A 156 -4.77 -19.93 -11.13
C THR A 156 -3.71 -20.69 -10.35
N THR A 157 -2.75 -21.28 -11.04
CA THR A 157 -1.59 -21.99 -10.49
C THR A 157 -0.61 -21.08 -9.72
N TYR A 158 -0.85 -19.76 -9.72
CA TYR A 158 0.08 -18.74 -9.21
C TYR A 158 -0.49 -17.99 -8.01
N PRO A 159 0.38 -17.44 -7.14
CA PRO A 159 -0.05 -16.63 -6.01
C PRO A 159 -0.80 -15.38 -6.50
N VAL A 160 -1.96 -15.16 -5.90
CA VAL A 160 -2.81 -13.99 -6.12
C VAL A 160 -2.52 -12.96 -5.04
N TYR A 161 -2.40 -11.69 -5.46
CA TYR A 161 -2.13 -10.58 -4.56
C TYR A 161 -3.29 -9.61 -4.56
N HIS A 162 -3.59 -9.03 -3.41
CA HIS A 162 -4.67 -8.06 -3.26
C HIS A 162 -4.17 -6.76 -2.63
N CYS A 163 -4.59 -5.64 -3.20
CA CYS A 163 -4.49 -4.34 -2.58
C CYS A 163 -5.89 -3.76 -2.36
N ASN A 164 -6.31 -3.70 -1.11
CA ASN A 164 -7.63 -3.24 -0.70
C ASN A 164 -7.55 -1.79 -0.22
N LEU A 165 -8.28 -0.88 -0.85
CA LEU A 165 -8.46 0.49 -0.38
C LEU A 165 -9.74 0.53 0.48
N GLN A 166 -9.55 0.46 1.79
CA GLN A 166 -10.62 0.47 2.78
C GLN A 166 -10.91 1.91 3.22
N PHE A 167 -12.07 2.44 2.82
CA PHE A 167 -12.52 3.79 3.14
C PHE A 167 -13.49 3.81 4.33
N LEU A 168 -13.74 5.01 4.86
CA LEU A 168 -14.66 5.25 5.98
C LEU A 168 -14.33 4.37 7.21
N ARG A 169 -13.04 4.21 7.49
CA ARG A 169 -12.54 3.43 8.63
C ARG A 169 -11.50 4.20 9.42
N PHE A 170 -11.64 4.13 10.73
CA PHE A 170 -10.67 4.66 11.67
C PHE A 170 -10.14 3.53 12.56
N PRO A 171 -8.81 3.42 12.76
CA PRO A 171 -8.24 2.44 13.69
C PRO A 171 -8.65 2.78 15.12
N LYS A 172 -9.41 1.89 15.74
CA LYS A 172 -9.87 2.06 17.13
C LYS A 172 -8.85 1.50 18.11
N GLU A 173 -8.29 0.33 17.79
CA GLU A 173 -7.36 -0.38 18.67
C GLU A 173 -6.45 -1.28 17.83
N ILE A 174 -5.16 -1.34 18.21
CA ILE A 174 -4.18 -2.27 17.66
C ILE A 174 -3.98 -3.36 18.71
N VAL A 175 -4.38 -4.60 18.41
CA VAL A 175 -4.33 -5.71 19.36
C VAL A 175 -3.15 -6.62 19.03
N SER A 176 -2.20 -6.77 19.96
CA SER A 176 -1.08 -7.71 19.81
C SER A 176 -1.55 -9.16 19.94
N TYR A 177 -0.77 -10.09 19.41
CA TYR A 177 -0.91 -11.51 19.76
C TYR A 177 -0.37 -11.71 21.18
N GLY A 178 -1.22 -12.18 22.11
CA GLY A 178 -0.92 -12.75 23.44
C GLY A 178 0.20 -12.16 24.30
N GLU A 179 -0.12 -11.73 25.52
CA GLU A 179 0.83 -11.31 26.57
C GLU A 179 1.79 -12.42 27.10
N HIS A 180 1.96 -13.55 26.39
CA HIS A 180 2.70 -14.73 26.88
C HIS A 180 3.99 -15.09 26.14
N HIS A 181 4.49 -14.28 25.21
CA HIS A 181 5.85 -14.46 24.68
C HIS A 181 6.81 -13.39 25.24
N SER A 182 7.86 -13.85 25.91
CA SER A 182 8.93 -13.10 26.57
C SER A 182 9.81 -12.23 25.64
N ASP A 183 9.44 -12.05 24.38
CA ASP A 183 10.15 -11.22 23.41
C ASP A 183 9.59 -9.79 23.39
N LYS A 184 10.03 -8.94 24.33
CA LYS A 184 9.63 -7.53 24.47
C LYS A 184 9.93 -6.64 23.24
N ASN A 185 10.61 -7.16 22.22
CA ASN A 185 10.93 -6.44 20.97
C ASN A 185 10.05 -6.86 19.78
N ARG A 186 9.05 -7.72 19.98
CA ARG A 186 8.29 -8.35 18.89
C ARG A 186 6.83 -7.90 18.89
N SER A 187 6.52 -6.83 18.16
CA SER A 187 5.13 -6.37 18.00
C SER A 187 4.45 -7.09 16.83
N ILE A 188 4.08 -8.36 17.03
CA ILE A 188 3.19 -9.06 16.10
C ILE A 188 1.75 -8.67 16.45
N VAL A 189 1.10 -7.91 15.57
CA VAL A 189 -0.31 -7.52 15.71
C VAL A 189 -1.17 -8.67 15.20
N SER A 190 -2.11 -9.12 16.04
CA SER A 190 -3.09 -10.15 15.68
C SER A 190 -4.20 -9.54 14.82
N HIS A 191 -4.73 -8.39 15.25
CA HIS A 191 -5.82 -7.69 14.57
C HIS A 191 -5.86 -6.19 14.86
N ILE A 192 -6.37 -5.41 13.89
CA ILE A 192 -6.83 -4.04 14.11
C ILE A 192 -8.35 -4.07 14.25
N LYS A 193 -8.86 -3.54 15.36
CA LYS A 193 -10.28 -3.19 15.44
C LYS A 193 -10.48 -1.86 14.74
N LEU A 194 -11.24 -1.86 13.65
CA LEU A 194 -11.76 -0.65 13.04
C LEU A 194 -13.11 -0.35 13.66
N ALA A 195 -13.51 0.92 13.71
CA ALA A 195 -14.76 1.37 14.33
C ALA A 195 -16.05 0.69 13.81
N THR A 196 -15.97 -0.15 12.78
CA THR A 196 -17.10 -0.88 12.19
C THR A 196 -16.83 -2.35 11.82
N VAL A 197 -15.59 -2.88 11.94
CA VAL A 197 -15.23 -4.29 11.63
C VAL A 197 -13.93 -4.72 12.37
N LYS A 198 -13.81 -5.97 12.82
CA LYS A 198 -12.54 -6.58 13.30
C LYS A 198 -11.73 -7.11 12.11
N LEU A 199 -10.48 -6.68 11.92
CA LEU A 199 -9.58 -7.19 10.88
C LEU A 199 -8.36 -7.86 11.50
N ASN A 200 -8.12 -9.16 11.24
CA ASN A 200 -6.88 -9.83 11.66
C ASN A 200 -5.73 -9.49 10.72
N VAL A 201 -4.78 -8.64 11.17
CA VAL A 201 -3.71 -8.06 10.33
C VAL A 201 -2.50 -7.68 11.15
N SER A 202 -1.32 -7.84 10.57
CA SER A 202 -0.08 -7.31 11.11
C SER A 202 0.10 -5.85 10.66
N VAL A 203 0.37 -4.96 11.61
CA VAL A 203 0.58 -3.53 11.35
C VAL A 203 2.06 -3.25 11.30
N VAL A 204 2.57 -3.04 10.10
CA VAL A 204 3.94 -2.55 9.96
C VAL A 204 3.90 -1.03 10.07
N THR A 205 4.29 -0.52 11.25
CA THR A 205 4.49 0.92 11.44
C THR A 205 5.81 1.32 10.79
N VAL A 206 5.78 1.64 9.48
CA VAL A 206 6.96 2.21 8.82
C VAL A 206 7.01 3.69 9.13
N ARG A 207 7.78 4.05 10.16
CA ARG A 207 8.08 5.44 10.48
C ARG A 207 9.13 5.95 9.49
N PHE A 208 8.71 6.38 8.31
CA PHE A 208 9.63 7.03 7.36
C PHE A 208 10.10 8.35 7.96
N LYS A 209 11.29 8.34 8.58
CA LYS A 209 12.03 9.59 8.74
C LYS A 209 12.32 10.10 7.33
N SER A 210 11.92 11.33 7.07
CA SER A 210 11.99 12.12 5.82
C SER A 210 13.11 11.78 4.81
N LYS A 211 14.26 11.27 5.26
CA LYS A 211 15.42 10.93 4.40
C LYS A 211 15.31 9.60 3.64
N TYR A 212 14.57 8.60 4.13
CA TYR A 212 14.34 7.35 3.38
C TYR A 212 13.34 7.51 2.24
N LEU A 213 12.37 8.40 2.47
CA LEU A 213 11.40 8.78 1.46
C LEU A 213 12.09 9.44 0.26
N CYS A 214 13.10 10.29 0.48
CA CYS A 214 13.88 10.93 -0.59
C CYS A 214 14.61 9.94 -1.51
N TYR A 215 14.92 8.72 -1.07
CA TYR A 215 15.63 7.74 -1.91
C TYR A 215 14.64 6.99 -2.82
N LEU A 216 13.53 6.49 -2.25
CA LEU A 216 12.43 5.89 -3.01
C LEU A 216 11.75 6.90 -3.95
N TYR A 217 11.60 8.16 -3.52
CA TYR A 217 11.07 9.24 -4.37
C TYR A 217 12.02 9.66 -5.49
N ARG A 218 13.35 9.56 -5.32
CA ARG A 218 14.31 10.02 -6.32
C ARG A 218 14.56 8.99 -7.42
N HIS A 219 14.42 7.69 -7.13
CA HIS A 219 14.68 6.65 -8.13
C HIS A 219 13.46 6.21 -8.95
N PHE A 220 12.22 6.29 -8.43
CA PHE A 220 11.03 6.14 -9.28
C PHE A 220 10.78 7.35 -10.22
N TYR A 221 11.56 8.44 -10.07
CA TYR A 221 11.44 9.69 -10.83
C TYR A 221 12.73 10.11 -11.57
N THR A 222 13.68 9.21 -11.84
CA THR A 222 14.87 9.53 -12.66
C THR A 222 15.04 8.72 -13.95
N ASP A 223 13.94 8.13 -14.47
CA ASP A 223 13.85 7.66 -15.86
C ASP A 223 12.63 8.28 -16.57
N LEU A 224 12.55 9.62 -16.56
CA LEU A 224 11.76 10.45 -17.49
C LEU A 224 12.35 11.86 -17.55
#